data_AF-E3RXV3-F1
#
_entry.id   AF-E3RXV3-F1
#
_cell.length_a   1.000
_cell.length_b   1.000
_cell.length_c   1.000
_cell.angle_alpha   90.00
_cell.angle_beta   90.00
_cell.angle_gamma   90.00
#
_symmetry.space_group_name_H-M   'P 1'
#
loop_
_entity.id
_entity.type
_entity.pdbx_description
1 polymer ?
#
loop_
_entity_poly.entity_id
_entity_poly.type
_entity_poly.pdbx_seq_one_letter_code
_entity_poly.pdbx_strand_id
1 'polypeptide(L)'
;MSDDDMQRGLDTIGSALASADEPQQYRIIGAGALWAIGIGFRNTADFDILVASGTAAAIKKKVLQNSKFGEKKLKSTFVKIGSKNFNVDIIPHLRAHLQNFPSGNIPSIQPPLQSHHLSA
;
A
#
# COMPACT_ATOMS: atom_id res chain seq x y z
N MET A 1 0.75 -9.75 11.09
CA MET A 1 1.30 -8.70 11.98
C MET A 1 0.65 -8.88 13.34
N SER A 2 1.34 -8.68 14.47
CA SER A 2 0.67 -8.71 15.78
C SER A 2 -0.17 -7.45 16.00
N ASP A 3 -1.12 -7.48 16.94
CA ASP A 3 -1.92 -6.30 17.29
C ASP A 3 -1.04 -5.13 17.77
N ASP A 4 -0.01 -5.41 18.57
CA ASP A 4 0.97 -4.40 18.99
C ASP A 4 1.73 -3.78 17.81
N ASP A 5 2.14 -4.61 16.83
CA ASP A 5 2.82 -4.12 15.62
C ASP A 5 1.84 -3.27 14.79
N MET A 6 0.57 -3.65 14.70
CA MET A 6 -0.48 -2.90 13.99
C MET A 6 -0.73 -1.54 14.64
N GLN A 7 -0.99 -1.52 15.95
CA GLN A 7 -1.21 -0.29 16.69
C GLN A 7 -0.03 0.68 16.55
N ARG A 8 1.18 0.20 16.81
CA ARG A 8 2.39 1.04 16.71
C ARG A 8 2.63 1.57 15.31
N GLY A 9 2.27 0.80 14.29
CA GLY A 9 2.36 1.22 12.89
C GLY A 9 1.40 2.34 12.57
N LEU A 10 0.13 2.18 12.95
CA LEU A 10 -0.90 3.20 12.76
C LEU A 10 -0.58 4.49 13.53
N ASP A 11 -0.13 4.39 14.79
CA ASP A 11 0.29 5.54 15.59
C ASP A 11 1.48 6.27 14.97
N THR A 12 2.44 5.52 14.41
CA THR A 12 3.61 6.07 13.75
C THR A 12 3.25 6.78 12.44
N ILE A 13 2.35 6.20 11.64
CA ILE A 13 1.79 6.84 10.43
C ILE A 13 1.02 8.10 10.81
N GLY A 14 0.17 8.00 11.84
CA GLY A 14 -0.59 9.10 12.40
C GLY A 14 0.30 10.28 12.76
N SER A 15 1.33 10.01 13.55
CA SER A 15 2.30 11.02 14.01
C SER A 15 3.11 11.63 12.87
N ALA A 16 3.51 10.83 11.87
CA ALA A 16 4.27 11.33 10.72
C ALA A 16 3.44 12.23 9.79
N LEU A 17 2.13 12.00 9.73
CA LEU A 17 1.23 12.74 8.86
C LEU A 17 0.47 13.86 9.56
N ALA A 18 0.40 13.84 10.89
CA ALA A 18 -0.15 14.93 11.68
C ALA A 18 0.55 16.26 11.33
N SER A 19 -0.26 17.31 11.16
CA SER A 19 0.19 18.70 11.17
C SER A 19 -0.70 19.41 12.17
N ALA A 20 -0.15 20.26 13.03
CA ALA A 20 -0.95 21.03 13.99
C ALA A 20 -1.94 21.98 13.27
N ASP A 21 -1.58 22.41 12.06
CA ASP A 21 -2.26 23.50 11.35
C ASP A 21 -2.99 23.06 10.06
N GLU A 22 -2.99 21.75 9.73
CA GLU A 22 -3.63 21.27 8.49
C GLU A 22 -4.68 20.19 8.76
N PRO A 23 -5.84 20.24 8.08
CA PRO A 23 -6.82 19.17 8.15
C PRO A 23 -6.24 17.88 7.60
N GLN A 24 -6.65 16.75 8.17
CA GLN A 24 -6.15 15.44 7.79
C GLN A 24 -6.58 15.08 6.35
N GLN A 25 -5.62 15.03 5.43
CA GLN A 25 -5.86 14.76 4.01
C GLN A 25 -5.61 13.30 3.59
N TYR A 26 -5.72 12.37 4.53
CA TYR A 26 -5.52 10.93 4.28
C TYR A 26 -6.52 10.07 5.06
N ARG A 27 -6.70 8.84 4.61
CA ARG A 27 -7.45 7.80 5.32
C ARG A 27 -6.64 6.52 5.33
N ILE A 28 -6.65 5.82 6.47
CA ILE A 28 -6.21 4.43 6.51
C ILE A 28 -7.29 3.58 5.84
N ILE A 29 -6.89 2.66 4.97
CA ILE A 29 -7.79 1.69 4.32
C ILE A 29 -7.24 0.26 4.51
N GLY A 30 -7.91 -0.72 3.90
CA GLY A 30 -7.46 -2.11 3.97
C GLY A 30 -7.51 -2.69 5.37
N ALA A 31 -6.56 -3.57 5.68
CA ALA A 31 -6.51 -4.30 6.94
C ALA A 31 -6.38 -3.40 8.17
N GLY A 32 -5.59 -2.32 8.10
CA GLY A 32 -5.43 -1.38 9.21
C GLY A 32 -6.74 -0.66 9.57
N ALA A 33 -7.58 -0.35 8.58
CA ALA A 33 -8.89 0.26 8.82
C ALA A 33 -9.87 -0.72 9.47
N LEU A 34 -9.88 -1.99 9.02
CA LEU A 34 -10.71 -3.04 9.60
C LEU A 34 -10.33 -3.31 11.07
N TRP A 35 -9.03 -3.37 11.35
CA TRP A 35 -8.53 -3.51 12.71
C TRP A 35 -8.99 -2.35 13.61
N ALA A 36 -8.87 -1.11 13.13
CA ALA A 36 -9.21 0.09 13.90
C ALA A 36 -10.70 0.15 14.31
N ILE A 37 -11.58 -0.56 13.59
CA ILE A 37 -13.01 -0.67 13.92
C ILE A 37 -13.37 -1.99 14.64
N GLY A 38 -12.37 -2.73 15.13
CA GLY A 38 -12.57 -3.96 15.91
C GLY A 38 -12.97 -5.18 15.07
N ILE A 39 -12.81 -5.13 13.75
CA ILE A 39 -13.07 -6.29 12.89
C ILE A 39 -11.80 -7.14 12.83
N GLY A 40 -11.92 -8.40 13.25
CA GLY A 40 -10.86 -9.39 13.12
C GLY A 40 -10.47 -9.56 11.65
N PHE A 41 -9.21 -9.28 11.31
CA PHE A 41 -8.68 -9.41 9.96
C PHE A 41 -7.54 -10.43 9.97
N ARG A 42 -7.37 -11.16 8.86
CA ARG A 42 -6.24 -12.08 8.70
C ARG A 42 -4.94 -11.28 8.69
N ASN A 43 -3.93 -11.79 9.39
CA ASN A 43 -2.55 -11.27 9.41
C ASN A 43 -2.15 -10.55 8.10
N THR A 44 -2.19 -9.21 8.09
CA THR A 44 -1.57 -8.44 7.01
C THR A 44 -0.08 -8.21 7.29
N ALA A 45 0.67 -7.84 6.24
CA ALA A 45 2.09 -7.50 6.30
C ALA A 45 2.37 -6.02 5.94
N ASP A 46 1.34 -5.23 5.66
CA ASP A 46 1.42 -3.87 5.13
C ASP A 46 0.37 -2.91 5.71
N PHE A 47 0.52 -1.64 5.37
CA PHE A 47 -0.39 -0.55 5.70
C PHE A 47 -0.79 0.20 4.42
N ASP A 48 -2.08 0.42 4.23
CA ASP A 48 -2.61 1.16 3.08
C ASP A 48 -3.11 2.55 3.50
N ILE A 49 -2.63 3.58 2.79
CA ILE A 49 -2.98 4.97 3.02
C ILE A 49 -3.62 5.54 1.76
N LEU A 50 -4.91 5.83 1.81
CA LEU A 50 -5.62 6.54 0.77
C LEU A 50 -5.41 8.04 0.91
N VAL A 51 -5.00 8.70 -0.18
CA VAL A 51 -4.74 10.14 -0.22
C VAL A 51 -5.46 10.80 -1.40
N ALA A 52 -5.63 12.12 -1.35
CA ALA A 52 -6.17 12.86 -2.48
C ALA A 52 -5.34 12.68 -3.76
N SER A 53 -6.00 12.81 -4.92
CA SER A 53 -5.32 12.74 -6.22
C SER A 53 -4.26 13.85 -6.32
N GLY A 54 -3.06 13.49 -6.79
CA GLY A 54 -1.94 14.43 -6.93
C GLY A 54 -1.13 14.68 -5.65
N THR A 55 -1.58 14.25 -4.47
CA THR A 55 -0.86 14.49 -3.21
C THR A 55 0.09 13.35 -2.79
N ALA A 56 0.02 12.20 -3.47
CA ALA A 56 0.80 11.00 -3.11
C ALA A 56 2.32 11.26 -2.99
N ALA A 57 2.91 12.05 -3.90
CA ALA A 57 4.32 12.40 -3.83
C ALA A 57 4.66 13.28 -2.62
N ALA A 58 3.80 14.24 -2.29
CA ALA A 58 3.96 15.12 -1.13
C ALA A 58 3.82 14.34 0.19
N ILE A 59 2.81 13.47 0.27
CA ILE A 59 2.61 12.58 1.43
C ILE A 59 3.79 11.63 1.60
N LYS A 60 4.29 11.04 0.50
CA LYS A 60 5.49 10.20 0.52
C LYS A 60 6.69 10.97 1.06
N LYS A 61 6.92 12.19 0.57
CA LYS A 61 8.00 13.05 1.06
C LYS A 61 7.84 13.33 2.56
N LYS A 62 6.61 13.62 3.02
CA LYS A 62 6.31 13.90 4.44
C LYS A 62 6.62 12.71 5.34
N VAL A 63 6.15 11.50 5.01
CA VAL A 63 6.45 10.31 5.85
C VAL A 63 7.94 9.99 5.89
N LEU A 64 8.66 10.19 4.78
CA LEU A 64 10.11 9.94 4.73
C LEU A 64 10.96 10.95 5.52
N GLN A 65 10.38 12.05 6.00
CA GLN A 65 11.05 12.93 6.96
C GLN A 65 11.10 12.33 8.37
N ASN A 66 10.25 11.35 8.67
CA ASN A 66 10.25 10.66 9.95
C ASN A 66 11.26 9.50 9.92
N SER A 67 12.15 9.45 10.92
CA SER A 67 13.26 8.47 11.00
C SER A 67 12.81 7.00 11.08
N LYS A 68 11.54 6.76 11.43
CA LYS A 68 10.93 5.43 11.42
C LYS A 68 10.54 4.97 10.01
N PHE A 69 10.60 5.81 8.99
CA PHE A 69 10.29 5.43 7.62
C PHE A 69 11.55 5.26 6.77
N GLY A 70 11.41 4.58 5.65
CA GLY A 70 12.47 4.46 4.66
C GLY A 70 11.94 3.99 3.30
N GLU A 71 12.83 3.93 2.32
CA GLU A 71 12.56 3.38 1.00
C GLU A 71 13.40 2.12 0.73
N LYS A 72 12.79 1.11 0.09
CA LYS A 72 13.52 -0.04 -0.46
C LYS A 72 14.06 0.29 -1.86
N LYS A 73 14.95 -0.58 -2.39
CA LYS A 73 15.56 -0.44 -3.73
C LYS A 73 14.54 -0.26 -4.88
N LEU A 74 13.31 -0.77 -4.72
CA LEU A 74 12.20 -0.62 -5.68
C LEU A 74 11.32 0.62 -5.43
N LYS A 75 11.81 1.61 -4.68
CA LYS A 75 11.08 2.83 -4.27
C LYS A 75 9.79 2.57 -3.49
N SER A 76 9.60 1.38 -2.93
CA SER A 76 8.51 1.12 -1.99
C SER A 76 8.83 1.69 -0.61
N THR A 77 7.85 2.34 0.00
CA THR A 77 7.96 2.93 1.34
C THR A 77 7.74 1.85 2.39
N PHE A 78 8.43 1.94 3.52
CA PHE A 78 8.18 1.08 4.67
C PHE A 78 8.24 1.88 5.98
N VAL A 79 7.60 1.36 7.02
CA VAL A 79 7.71 1.80 8.40
C VAL A 79 8.46 0.76 9.24
N LYS A 80 9.36 1.23 10.10
CA LYS A 80 10.15 0.44 11.05
C LYS A 80 9.40 0.32 12.36
N ILE A 81 9.14 -0.90 12.79
CA ILE A 81 8.49 -1.21 14.07
C ILE A 81 9.34 -2.29 14.75
N GLY A 82 10.00 -1.91 15.85
CA GLY A 82 11.04 -2.74 16.45
C GLY A 82 12.16 -3.03 15.45
N SER A 83 12.45 -4.31 15.21
CA SER A 83 13.45 -4.78 14.23
C SER A 83 12.86 -5.10 12.86
N LYS A 84 11.54 -4.92 12.65
CA LYS A 84 10.84 -5.30 11.43
C LYS A 84 10.51 -4.08 10.57
N ASN A 85 10.45 -4.32 9.27
CA ASN A 85 10.02 -3.33 8.26
C ASN A 85 8.69 -3.79 7.65
N PHE A 86 7.66 -2.98 7.78
CA PHE A 86 6.34 -3.23 7.18
C PHE A 86 6.11 -2.27 6.01
N ASN A 87 5.56 -2.78 4.91
CA ASN A 87 5.34 -1.94 3.74
C ASN A 87 4.25 -0.90 4.03
N VAL A 88 4.37 0.27 3.39
CA VAL A 88 3.37 1.34 3.46
C VAL A 88 3.03 1.76 2.04
N ASP A 89 1.81 1.46 1.62
CA ASP A 89 1.31 1.79 0.29
C ASP A 89 0.51 3.08 0.33
N ILE A 90 0.99 4.08 -0.41
CA ILE A 90 0.36 5.39 -0.53
C ILE A 90 -0.44 5.40 -1.84
N ILE A 91 -1.75 5.31 -1.72
CA ILE A 91 -2.69 5.08 -2.82
C ILE A 91 -3.43 6.39 -3.12
N PRO A 92 -3.21 7.03 -4.28
CA PRO A 92 -3.99 8.19 -4.67
C PRO A 92 -5.44 7.77 -4.98
N HIS A 93 -6.41 8.60 -4.63
CA HIS A 93 -7.84 8.30 -4.77
C HIS A 93 -8.22 7.79 -6.15
N LEU A 94 -7.71 8.39 -7.24
CA LEU A 94 -7.94 7.91 -8.62
C LEU A 94 -7.55 6.43 -8.84
N ARG A 95 -6.51 5.92 -8.17
CA ARG A 95 -6.10 4.51 -8.28
C ARG A 95 -7.05 3.55 -7.56
N ALA A 96 -7.83 4.02 -6.60
CA ALA A 96 -8.82 3.19 -5.91
C ALA A 96 -10.08 2.94 -6.77
N HIS A 97 -10.24 3.69 -7.87
CA HIS A 97 -11.37 3.53 -8.78
C HIS A 97 -11.07 2.38 -9.76
N LEU A 98 -11.50 1.17 -9.39
CA LEU A 98 -11.45 -0.02 -10.25
C LEU A 98 -12.30 0.10 -11.53
N GLN A 99 -13.06 1.19 -11.68
CA GLN A 99 -13.99 1.40 -12.80
C GLN A 99 -13.27 1.66 -14.13
N ASN A 100 -12.00 2.04 -14.08
CA ASN A 100 -11.16 2.33 -15.24
C ASN A 100 -10.06 1.27 -15.42
N PHE A 101 -10.41 -0.02 -15.34
CA PHE A 101 -9.52 -1.02 -15.94
C PHE A 101 -9.36 -0.68 -17.43
N PRO A 102 -8.13 -0.67 -17.97
CA PRO A 102 -7.95 -0.43 -19.40
C PRO A 102 -8.78 -1.45 -20.18
N SER A 103 -9.77 -0.96 -20.91
CA SER A 103 -10.72 -1.76 -21.69
C SER A 103 -10.12 -2.33 -22.97
N GLY A 104 -8.80 -2.53 -23.04
CA GLY A 104 -8.11 -2.77 -24.31
C GLY A 104 -6.82 -3.56 -24.16
N ASN A 105 -6.87 -4.77 -24.72
CA ASN A 105 -5.77 -5.69 -25.04
C ASN A 105 -5.09 -6.39 -23.87
N ILE A 106 -5.82 -7.33 -23.24
CA ILE A 106 -5.18 -8.52 -22.70
C ILE A 106 -4.54 -9.24 -23.90
N PRO A 107 -3.21 -9.44 -23.95
CA PRO A 107 -2.60 -10.25 -24.99
C PRO A 107 -3.26 -11.63 -24.94
N SER A 108 -3.86 -12.06 -26.05
CA SER A 108 -4.27 -13.45 -26.23
C SER A 108 -3.03 -14.31 -25.99
N ILE A 109 -2.98 -15.02 -24.87
CA ILE A 109 -2.00 -16.09 -24.67
C ILE A 109 -2.41 -17.16 -25.68
N GLN A 110 -1.79 -17.16 -26.85
CA GLN A 110 -1.92 -18.28 -27.78
C GLN A 110 -1.42 -19.52 -27.03
N PRO A 111 -2.24 -20.58 -26.92
CA PRO A 111 -1.75 -21.83 -26.38
C PRO A 111 -0.57 -22.31 -27.27
N PRO A 112 0.45 -22.93 -26.68
CA PRO A 112 1.61 -23.38 -27.42
C PRO A 112 1.16 -24.34 -28.53
N LEU A 113 1.61 -24.06 -29.77
CA LEU A 113 1.47 -24.95 -30.90
C LEU A 113 1.98 -26.34 -30.50
N GLN A 114 1.06 -27.32 -30.42
CA GLN A 114 1.44 -28.72 -30.30
C GLN A 114 2.15 -29.12 -31.59
N SER A 115 3.48 -29.16 -31.54
CA SER A 115 4.29 -29.80 -32.57
C SER A 115 4.11 -31.31 -32.45
N HIS A 116 3.11 -31.85 -33.15
CA HIS A 116 3.10 -33.28 -33.46
C HIS A 116 4.07 -33.52 -34.63
N HIS A 117 5.35 -33.69 -34.29
CA HIS A 117 6.18 -34.62 -35.03
C HIS A 117 5.69 -36.01 -34.67
N LEU A 118 5.24 -36.79 -35.66
CA LEU A 118 5.49 -38.22 -35.72
C LEU A 118 5.45 -38.66 -37.19
N SER A 119 6.53 -39.35 -37.52
CA SER A 119 7.01 -39.75 -38.83
C SER A 119 6.13 -40.82 -39.51
N ALA A 120 6.29 -40.92 -40.83
CA ALA A 120 6.39 -42.20 -41.52
C ALA A 120 7.53 -42.08 -42.55
#